data_AF-A0A959T7U2-F1
#
_entry.id   AF-A0A959T7U2-F1
#
_cell.length_a   1.000
_cell.length_b   1.000
_cell.length_c   1.000
_cell.angle_alpha   90.00
_cell.angle_beta   90.00
_cell.angle_gamma   90.00
#
_symmetry.space_group_name_H-M   'P 1'
#
loop_
_entity.id
_entity.type
_entity.pdbx_description
1 polymer ?
#
loop_
_entity_poly.entity_id
_entity_poly.type
_entity_poly.pdbx_seq_one_letter_code
_entity_poly.pdbx_strand_id
1 'polypeptide(L)'
;SNQVSNWLSGLSKDVDLGLNYRPGDAISQEEVELAVSTQLFNERLLVNTTVGVQYGQATSSSTQSQLIGDVQVEYLISPDGKMRLKAYNLSNDQNLNRADQAQYTQGVGIGYRREFDRVRELFRGKRKRKEDQAAP
;
A
#
# COMPACT_ATOMS: atom_id res chain seq x y z
N SER A 1 -3.24 -15.96 -20.42
CA SER A 1 -3.59 -15.44 -19.10
C SER A 1 -3.64 -16.57 -18.09
N ASN A 2 -2.49 -16.94 -17.51
CA ASN A 2 -2.41 -17.90 -16.41
C ASN A 2 -1.71 -17.22 -15.24
N GLN A 3 -2.42 -16.35 -14.51
CA GLN A 3 -1.92 -15.79 -13.26
C GLN A 3 -2.48 -16.65 -12.14
N VAL A 4 -1.61 -17.17 -11.28
CA VAL A 4 -2.01 -17.95 -10.11
C VAL A 4 -1.70 -17.08 -8.88
N SER A 5 -2.76 -16.59 -8.23
CA SER A 5 -2.66 -15.79 -7.01
C SER A 5 -3.13 -16.63 -5.83
N ASN A 6 -2.20 -17.04 -4.97
CA ASN A 6 -2.50 -17.76 -3.74
C ASN A 6 -2.37 -16.81 -2.56
N TRP A 7 -3.52 -16.35 -2.06
CA TRP A 7 -3.60 -15.60 -0.81
C TRP A 7 -3.80 -16.60 0.33
N LEU A 8 -2.78 -16.76 1.18
CA LEU A 8 -2.88 -17.53 2.41
C LEU A 8 -3.25 -16.56 3.53
N SER A 9 -4.54 -16.30 3.68
CA SER A 9 -5.04 -15.58 4.84
C SER A 9 -5.04 -16.53 6.04
N GLY A 10 -4.30 -16.17 7.10
CA GLY A 10 -4.34 -16.91 8.36
C GLY A 10 -3.09 -17.72 8.75
N LEU A 11 -1.85 -17.31 8.39
CA LEU A 11 -0.68 -17.82 9.15
C LEU A 11 -0.78 -17.44 10.64
N SER A 12 -1.42 -16.29 10.93
CA SER A 12 -1.85 -15.86 12.26
C SER A 12 -3.01 -14.86 12.11
N LYS A 13 -3.67 -14.50 13.21
CA LYS A 13 -4.78 -13.52 13.23
C LYS A 13 -4.41 -12.11 12.75
N ASP A 14 -3.11 -11.81 12.69
CA ASP A 14 -2.56 -10.48 12.45
C ASP A 14 -1.66 -10.40 11.20
N VAL A 15 -1.42 -11.52 10.49
CA VAL A 15 -0.46 -11.60 9.38
C VAL A 15 -1.07 -12.35 8.20
N ASP A 16 -1.06 -11.70 7.03
CA ASP A 16 -1.45 -12.28 5.75
C ASP A 16 -0.24 -12.39 4.81
N LEU A 17 -0.15 -13.51 4.10
CA LEU A 17 0.87 -13.74 3.07
C LEU A 17 0.20 -13.99 1.71
N GLY A 18 0.70 -13.32 0.68
CA GLY A 18 0.31 -13.52 -0.71
C GLY A 18 1.51 -13.96 -1.53
N LEU A 19 1.34 -15.01 -2.34
CA LEU A 19 2.31 -15.38 -3.36
C LEU A 19 1.62 -15.30 -4.72
N ASN A 20 2.24 -14.58 -5.64
CA ASN A 20 1.76 -14.43 -7.00
C ASN A 20 2.87 -14.86 -7.97
N TYR A 21 2.50 -15.70 -8.92
CA TYR A 21 3.41 -16.14 -9.98
C TYR A 21 2.79 -15.84 -11.34
N ARG A 22 3.56 -15.14 -12.17
CA ARG A 22 3.19 -14.80 -13.54
C ARG A 22 4.24 -15.37 -14.50
N PRO A 23 3.93 -16.45 -15.22
CA PRO A 23 4.83 -16.99 -16.21
C PRO A 23 5.02 -15.97 -17.34
N GLY A 24 6.26 -15.83 -17.82
CA GLY A 24 6.58 -14.99 -18.97
C GLY A 24 6.11 -15.61 -20.30
N ASP A 25 6.06 -14.79 -21.34
CA ASP A 25 5.76 -15.21 -22.72
C ASP A 25 6.70 -14.51 -23.73
N ALA A 26 6.38 -14.53 -25.02
CA ALA A 26 7.22 -13.96 -26.07
C ALA A 26 7.45 -12.43 -25.93
N ILE A 27 6.63 -11.74 -25.13
CA ILE A 27 6.67 -10.28 -24.96
C ILE A 27 6.69 -9.84 -23.49
N SER A 28 6.52 -10.76 -22.55
CA SER A 28 6.45 -10.47 -21.11
C SER A 28 7.48 -11.27 -20.32
N GLN A 29 8.00 -10.63 -19.27
CA GLN A 29 8.96 -11.21 -18.34
C GLN A 29 8.26 -12.16 -17.36
N GLU A 30 8.97 -13.21 -16.94
CA GLU A 30 8.51 -14.06 -15.83
C GLU A 30 8.66 -13.30 -14.51
N GLU A 31 7.65 -13.39 -13.64
CA GLU A 31 7.61 -12.68 -12.37
C GLU A 31 7.16 -13.58 -11.22
N VAL A 32 7.86 -13.47 -10.10
CA VAL A 32 7.48 -14.03 -8.81
C VAL A 32 7.33 -12.88 -7.83
N GLU A 33 6.19 -12.78 -7.16
CA GLU A 33 5.91 -11.74 -6.15
C GLU A 33 5.48 -12.37 -4.83
N LEU A 34 6.05 -11.89 -3.74
CA LEU A 34 5.69 -12.18 -2.36
C LEU A 34 5.18 -10.91 -1.69
N ALA A 35 3.93 -10.93 -1.26
CA ALA A 35 3.29 -9.88 -0.48
C ALA A 35 3.12 -10.32 0.98
N VAL A 36 3.41 -9.42 1.91
CA VAL A 36 3.26 -9.59 3.35
C VAL A 36 2.45 -8.40 3.87
N SER A 37 1.34 -8.68 4.53
CA SER A 37 0.56 -7.69 5.27
C SER A 37 0.53 -8.06 6.74
N THR A 38 0.65 -7.07 7.61
CA THR A 38 0.63 -7.28 9.06
C THR A 38 -0.10 -6.14 9.75
N GLN A 39 -1.02 -6.51 10.63
CA GLN A 39 -1.86 -5.60 11.40
C GLN A 39 -1.52 -5.72 12.88
N LEU A 40 -1.06 -4.63 13.48
CA LEU A 40 -0.58 -4.60 14.86
C LEU A 40 -1.39 -3.58 15.68
N PHE A 41 -1.37 -3.75 17.00
CA PHE A 41 -1.98 -2.83 17.95
C PHE A 41 -3.49 -2.62 17.73
N ASN A 42 -4.26 -3.70 17.56
CA ASN A 42 -5.69 -3.66 17.23
C ASN A 42 -5.94 -2.85 15.95
N GLU A 43 -5.30 -3.24 14.85
CA GLU A 43 -5.45 -2.62 13.52
C GLU A 43 -4.98 -1.15 13.44
N ARG A 44 -4.27 -0.67 14.47
CA ARG A 44 -3.74 0.70 14.48
C ARG A 44 -2.49 0.85 13.65
N LEU A 45 -1.66 -0.16 13.54
CA LEU A 45 -0.48 -0.15 12.69
C LEU A 45 -0.66 -1.19 11.58
N LEU A 46 -0.69 -0.73 10.35
CA LEU A 46 -0.73 -1.58 9.17
C LEU A 46 0.63 -1.47 8.46
N VAL A 47 1.27 -2.61 8.23
CA VAL A 47 2.50 -2.71 7.45
C VAL A 47 2.22 -3.61 6.26
N ASN A 48 2.45 -3.09 5.05
CA ASN A 48 2.34 -3.83 3.80
C ASN A 48 3.69 -3.79 3.11
N THR A 49 4.22 -4.95 2.78
CA THR A 49 5.47 -5.09 2.07
C THR A 49 5.28 -6.05 0.92
N THR A 50 5.70 -5.66 -0.27
CA THR A 50 5.69 -6.53 -1.45
C THR A 50 7.09 -6.58 -2.03
N VAL A 51 7.57 -7.78 -2.34
CA VAL A 51 8.87 -7.99 -2.98
C VAL A 51 8.65 -8.89 -4.18
N GLY A 52 9.13 -8.45 -5.35
CA GLY A 52 9.02 -9.19 -6.60
C GLY A 52 10.37 -9.34 -7.29
N VAL A 53 10.54 -10.43 -8.03
CA VAL A 53 11.67 -10.64 -8.93
C VAL A 53 11.12 -10.83 -10.32
N GLN A 54 11.60 -10.01 -11.27
CA GLN A 54 11.36 -10.19 -12.69
C GLN A 54 12.59 -10.80 -13.37
N TYR A 55 12.38 -11.82 -14.19
CA TYR A 55 13.40 -12.47 -15.00
C TYR A 55 13.24 -12.04 -16.46
N GLY A 56 14.24 -11.31 -16.97
CA GLY A 56 14.28 -10.87 -18.36
C GLY A 56 14.49 -12.01 -19.36
N GLN A 57 13.88 -11.88 -20.54
CA GLN A 57 14.10 -12.81 -21.64
C GLN A 57 15.52 -12.61 -22.21
N ALA A 58 16.23 -13.72 -22.46
CA ALA A 58 17.63 -13.78 -22.85
C ALA A 58 17.90 -13.28 -24.30
N THR A 59 17.55 -12.04 -24.63
CA THR A 59 17.74 -11.48 -25.98
C THR A 59 19.02 -10.67 -26.13
N SER A 60 19.76 -10.36 -25.05
CA SER A 60 21.09 -9.72 -25.13
C SER A 60 21.90 -9.97 -23.86
N SER A 61 22.80 -10.96 -23.88
CA SER A 61 24.04 -11.16 -23.08
C SER A 61 24.11 -10.86 -21.57
N SER A 62 23.01 -10.53 -20.89
CA SER A 62 22.96 -10.33 -19.45
C SER A 62 21.57 -10.70 -18.95
N THR A 63 21.44 -11.85 -18.30
CA THR A 63 20.27 -12.18 -17.49
C THR A 63 20.27 -11.23 -16.29
N GLN A 64 19.60 -10.09 -16.41
CA GLN A 64 19.45 -9.15 -15.31
C GLN A 64 18.16 -9.47 -14.57
N SER A 65 18.28 -10.08 -13.40
CA SER A 65 17.16 -10.18 -12.46
C SER A 65 16.92 -8.82 -11.83
N GLN A 66 15.74 -8.23 -12.02
CA GLN A 66 15.38 -6.98 -11.38
C GLN A 66 14.58 -7.27 -10.11
N LEU A 67 15.13 -6.86 -8.96
CA LEU A 67 14.43 -6.90 -7.68
C LEU A 67 13.56 -5.66 -7.55
N ILE A 68 12.29 -5.87 -7.22
CA ILE A 68 11.24 -4.88 -7.08
C ILE A 68 10.72 -4.98 -5.65
N GLY A 69 10.49 -3.85 -5.00
CA GLY A 69 10.24 -3.81 -3.57
C GLY A 69 9.44 -2.60 -3.18
N ASP A 70 8.29 -2.85 -2.55
CA ASP A 70 7.37 -1.86 -2.05
C ASP A 70 7.20 -2.03 -0.54
N VAL A 71 7.20 -0.93 0.19
CA VAL A 71 6.91 -0.88 1.62
C VAL A 71 5.93 0.26 1.89
N GLN A 72 4.85 -0.04 2.59
CA GLN A 72 3.84 0.89 3.04
C GLN A 72 3.56 0.68 4.52
N VAL A 73 3.59 1.77 5.28
CA VAL A 73 3.29 1.78 6.71
C VAL A 73 2.21 2.82 6.97
N GLU A 74 1.14 2.42 7.64
CA GLU A 74 0.05 3.30 8.06
C GLU A 74 -0.21 3.16 9.56
N TYR A 75 -0.35 4.29 10.25
CA TYR A 75 -0.64 4.32 11.68
C TYR A 75 -1.86 5.20 12.00
N LEU A 76 -2.85 4.63 12.69
CA LEU A 76 -4.00 5.34 13.24
C LEU A 76 -3.57 6.14 14.48
N ILE A 77 -3.43 7.45 14.31
CA ILE A 77 -3.03 8.37 15.38
C ILE A 77 -4.19 8.52 16.36
N SER A 78 -5.39 8.79 15.85
CA SER A 78 -6.56 9.02 16.69
C SER A 78 -7.33 7.72 16.96
N PRO A 79 -7.88 7.53 18.18
CA PRO A 79 -8.68 6.35 18.51
C PRO A 79 -9.92 6.15 17.66
N ASP A 80 -10.47 7.24 17.11
CA ASP A 80 -11.61 7.22 16.21
C ASP A 80 -11.22 7.00 14.74
N GLY A 81 -9.95 6.70 14.46
CA GLY A 81 -9.44 6.38 13.12
C GLY A 81 -9.42 7.55 12.12
N LYS A 82 -9.82 8.75 12.56
CA LYS A 82 -9.92 9.95 11.73
C LYS A 82 -8.56 10.52 11.33
N MET A 83 -7.54 10.41 12.17
CA MET A 83 -6.18 10.86 11.87
C MET A 83 -5.26 9.68 11.59
N ARG A 84 -4.55 9.74 10.47
CA ARG A 84 -3.66 8.67 10.00
C ARG A 84 -2.31 9.22 9.59
N LEU A 85 -1.23 8.56 9.99
CA LEU A 85 0.10 8.78 9.44
C LEU A 85 0.36 7.71 8.39
N LYS A 86 0.90 8.09 7.24
CA LYS A 86 1.27 7.16 6.17
C LYS A 86 2.70 7.43 5.72
N ALA A 87 3.49 6.39 5.62
CA ALA A 87 4.81 6.41 5.01
C ALA A 87 4.88 5.31 3.94
N TYR A 88 5.57 5.57 2.85
CA TYR A 88 5.72 4.60 1.78
C TYR A 88 7.01 4.78 1.01
N ASN A 89 7.48 3.67 0.46
CA ASN A 89 8.52 3.57 -0.54
C ASN A 89 7.99 2.56 -1.57
N LEU A 90 7.69 3.02 -2.77
CA LEU A 90 7.15 2.21 -3.85
C LEU A 90 8.16 2.19 -4.98
N SER A 91 8.59 1.00 -5.38
CA SER A 91 9.39 0.81 -6.58
C SER A 91 8.61 1.19 -7.83
N ASN A 92 9.25 1.92 -8.73
CA ASN A 92 8.68 2.27 -10.03
C ASN A 92 9.19 1.28 -11.07
N ASP A 93 8.28 0.78 -11.90
CA ASP A 93 8.64 -0.08 -13.03
C ASP A 93 9.49 0.72 -14.04
N GLN A 94 10.73 0.29 -14.23
CA GLN A 94 11.64 0.90 -15.18
C GLN A 94 11.23 0.49 -16.60
N ASN A 95 10.35 1.28 -17.21
CA ASN A 95 10.22 1.22 -18.66
C ASN A 95 11.54 1.71 -19.28
N LEU A 96 12.25 0.81 -19.98
CA LEU A 96 13.51 1.07 -20.70
C LEU A 96 13.46 2.30 -21.63
N ASN A 97 12.26 2.76 -22.00
CA ASN A 97 12.05 3.95 -22.84
C ASN A 97 12.02 5.28 -22.05
N ARG A 98 12.21 5.26 -20.73
CA ARG A 98 12.27 6.45 -19.85
C ARG A 98 13.42 6.33 -18.86
N ALA A 99 14.64 6.56 -19.34
CA ALA A 99 15.88 6.51 -18.57
C ALA A 99 15.94 7.50 -17.37
N ASP A 100 15.03 8.48 -17.32
CA ASP A 100 15.01 9.54 -16.29
C ASP A 100 14.02 9.28 -15.14
N GLN A 101 13.38 8.11 -15.07
CA GLN A 101 12.40 7.82 -14.03
C GLN A 101 13.07 7.43 -12.71
N ALA A 102 12.70 8.10 -11.62
CA ALA A 102 13.18 7.75 -10.28
C ALA A 102 12.81 6.30 -9.93
N GLN A 103 13.78 5.54 -9.41
CA GLN A 103 13.65 4.12 -9.06
C GLN A 103 12.56 3.84 -8.02
N TYR A 104 12.31 4.81 -7.15
CA TYR A 104 11.35 4.69 -6.06
C TYR A 104 10.57 6.00 -5.88
N THR A 105 9.28 5.88 -5.64
CA THR A 105 8.41 6.94 -5.15
C THR A 105 8.28 6.80 -3.64
N GLN A 106 8.85 7.75 -2.89
CA GLN A 106 8.89 7.70 -1.43
C GLN A 106 8.18 8.92 -0.85
N GLY A 107 7.53 8.75 0.30
CA GLY A 107 6.86 9.86 0.94
C GLY A 107 6.38 9.53 2.35
N VAL A 108 6.14 10.60 3.10
CA VAL A 108 5.45 10.57 4.37
C VAL A 108 4.35 11.63 4.36
N GLY A 109 3.20 11.31 4.95
CA GLY A 109 2.06 12.21 4.97
C GLY A 109 1.14 11.93 6.15
N ILE A 110 0.36 12.94 6.52
CA ILE A 110 -0.70 12.83 7.51
C ILE A 110 -2.05 13.06 6.82
N GLY A 111 -3.03 12.22 7.12
CA GLY A 111 -4.39 12.32 6.61
C GLY A 111 -5.38 12.57 7.73
N TYR A 112 -6.40 13.38 7.45
CA TYR A 112 -7.55 13.56 8.33
C TYR A 112 -8.85 13.29 7.58
N ARG A 113 -9.68 12.41 8.11
CA ARG A 113 -11.01 12.07 7.59
C ARG A 113 -12.08 12.61 8.52
N ARG A 114 -13.08 13.30 7.97
CA ARG A 114 -14.23 13.83 8.70
C ARG A 114 -15.49 13.60 7.88
N GLU A 115 -16.52 13.09 8.53
CA GLU A 115 -17.87 12.97 7.98
C GLU A 115 -18.62 14.30 8.20
N PHE A 116 -19.38 14.73 7.20
CA PHE A 116 -20.13 15.99 7.21
C PHE A 116 -21.35 15.89 6.28
N ASP A 117 -22.42 16.59 6.64
CA ASP A 117 -23.65 16.64 5.83
C ASP A 117 -23.63 17.83 4.87
N ARG A 118 -22.83 18.86 5.17
CA ARG A 118 -22.70 20.08 4.35
C ARG A 118 -21.22 20.45 4.19
N VAL A 119 -20.80 20.80 2.97
CA VAL A 119 -19.39 21.19 2.67
C VAL A 119 -18.88 22.33 3.58
N ARG A 120 -19.77 23.23 4.01
CA ARG A 120 -19.44 24.32 4.95
C ARG A 120 -19.04 23.83 6.35
N GLU A 121 -19.42 22.61 6.74
CA GLU A 121 -19.09 22.00 8.03
C GLU A 121 -17.68 21.42 8.06
N LEU A 122 -17.12 21.09 6.89
CA LEU A 122 -15.73 20.64 6.76
C LEU A 122 -14.75 21.74 7.20
N PHE A 123 -15.00 22.99 6.78
CA PHE A 123 -14.15 24.16 7.08
C PHE A 123 -14.53 24.89 8.38
N ARG A 124 -15.70 24.59 8.97
CA ARG A 124 -16.07 25.12 10.29
C ARG A 124 -15.38 24.29 11.38
N GLY A 125 -14.36 24.89 12.00
CA GLY A 125 -13.73 24.38 13.22
C GLY A 125 -14.78 24.19 14.33
N LYS A 126 -14.54 23.21 15.21
CA LYS A 126 -15.47 22.76 16.26
C LYS A 126 -15.99 23.93 17.12
N ARG A 127 -17.07 24.59 16.70
CA ARG A 127 -17.95 25.26 17.66
C ARG A 127 -18.67 24.15 18.39
N LYS A 128 -18.32 23.97 19.67
CA LYS A 128 -19.06 23.12 20.60
C LYS A 128 -20.53 23.47 20.43
N ARG A 129 -21.32 22.52 19.94
CA ARG A 129 -22.77 22.56 20.10
C ARG A 129 -23.00 22.24 21.58
N LYS A 130 -22.92 23.28 22.41
CA LYS A 130 -23.60 23.30 23.70
C LYS A 130 -25.09 23.52 23.40
N GLU A 131 -25.92 22.89 24.21
CA GLU A 131 -27.39 22.88 24.20
C GLU A 131 -28.06 22.12 23.04
N ASP A 132 -28.66 20.97 23.38
CA ASP A 132 -30.13 20.85 23.49
C ASP A 132 -30.48 19.61 24.34
N GLN A 133 -30.07 19.62 25.61
CA GLN A 133 -30.66 18.80 26.67
C GLN A 133 -30.70 19.64 27.96
N ALA A 134 -31.50 20.70 27.91
CA ALA A 134 -31.98 21.38 29.11
C ALA A 134 -33.45 21.76 28.87
N ALA A 135 -34.31 20.83 29.31
CA ALA A 135 -35.69 21.02 29.78
C ALA A 135 -36.80 21.36 28.74
N PRO A 136 -38.07 21.10 29.09
CA PRO A 136 -38.60 20.47 30.32
C PRO A 136 -38.87 18.97 30.24
#